data_AF-A0A957LRZ0-F1
#
_entry.id   AF-A0A957LRZ0-F1
#
_cell.length_a   1.000
_cell.length_b   1.000
_cell.length_c   1.000
_cell.angle_alpha   90.00
_cell.angle_beta   90.00
_cell.angle_gamma   90.00
#
_symmetry.space_group_name_H-M   'P 1'
#
loop_
_entity.id
_entity.type
_entity.pdbx_description
1 polymer ?
#
loop_
_entity_poly.entity_id
_entity_poly.type
_entity_poly.pdbx_seq_one_letter_code
_entity_poly.pdbx_strand_id
1 'polypeptide(L)'
;FVNVERYGNTSTASIPIALCEAIEAGRVRPGQNIVFVGFGAGLTWAATAIKWCAPVKKPPYPWWTVAQQEAGLQLAGARSSWRRAARRVYAGTFGPAEAPTFRGRLRASIDAGRETWESHKDKD
;
A
#
# COMPACT_ATOMS: atom_id res chain seq x y z
N PHE A 1 -22.49 -11.67 17.64
CA PHE A 1 -21.96 -11.54 16.26
C PHE A 1 -20.47 -11.38 16.42
N VAL A 2 -19.70 -12.21 15.73
CA VAL A 2 -18.24 -12.22 15.76
C VAL A 2 -17.81 -12.49 14.32
N ASN A 3 -16.86 -11.72 13.80
CA ASN A 3 -16.32 -11.84 12.45
C ASN A 3 -14.78 -11.83 12.44
N VAL A 4 -14.18 -12.00 13.62
CA VAL A 4 -12.72 -11.97 13.79
C VAL A 4 -12.08 -13.14 13.05
N GLU A 5 -12.77 -14.27 12.88
CA GLU A 5 -12.25 -15.40 12.12
C GLU A 5 -12.06 -15.09 10.63
N ARG A 6 -12.75 -14.07 10.09
CA ARG A 6 -12.66 -13.68 8.68
C ARG A 6 -11.61 -12.61 8.40
N TYR A 7 -11.43 -11.65 9.32
CA TYR A 7 -10.60 -10.47 9.10
C TYR A 7 -9.43 -10.30 10.08
N GLY A 8 -9.45 -11.01 11.21
CA GLY A 8 -8.52 -10.78 12.31
C GLY A 8 -8.67 -9.38 12.93
N ASN A 9 -7.61 -8.93 13.61
CA ASN A 9 -7.53 -7.59 14.18
C ASN A 9 -7.05 -6.58 13.13
N THR A 10 -7.97 -5.77 12.61
CA THR A 10 -7.69 -4.70 11.64
C THR A 10 -7.49 -3.34 12.34
N SER A 11 -7.04 -3.38 13.59
CA SER A 11 -6.85 -2.21 14.47
C SER A 11 -8.16 -1.40 14.57
N THR A 12 -8.09 -0.09 14.35
CA THR A 12 -9.22 0.84 14.39
C THR A 12 -10.36 0.45 13.44
N ALA A 13 -10.08 -0.28 12.35
CA ALA A 13 -11.11 -0.70 11.40
C ALA A 13 -11.97 -1.89 11.90
N SER A 14 -11.56 -2.58 12.96
CA SER A 14 -12.26 -3.79 13.45
C SER A 14 -13.69 -3.48 13.90
N ILE A 15 -13.88 -2.39 14.64
CA ILE A 15 -15.19 -1.98 15.16
C ILE A 15 -16.13 -1.52 14.02
N PRO A 16 -15.72 -0.62 13.10
CA PRO A 16 -16.54 -0.25 11.94
C PRO A 16 -16.91 -1.43 11.02
N ILE A 17 -15.98 -2.36 10.76
CA ILE A 17 -16.25 -3.54 9.92
C ILE A 17 -17.31 -4.42 10.58
N ALA A 18 -17.14 -4.73 11.88
CA ALA A 18 -18.11 -5.53 12.62
C ALA A 18 -19.50 -4.86 12.69
N LEU A 19 -19.55 -3.54 12.86
CA LEU A 19 -20.81 -2.78 12.85
C LEU A 19 -21.51 -2.85 11.48
N CYS A 20 -20.77 -2.62 10.39
CA CYS A 20 -21.33 -2.67 9.03
C CYS A 20 -21.93 -4.04 8.73
N GLU A 21 -21.20 -5.12 9.02
CA GLU A 21 -21.70 -6.47 8.79
C GLU A 21 -22.87 -6.82 9.71
N ALA A 22 -22.87 -6.36 10.97
CA ALA A 22 -23.99 -6.57 11.88
C ALA A 22 -25.26 -5.83 11.42
N ILE A 23 -25.13 -4.66 10.79
CA ILE A 23 -26.25 -3.94 10.17
C ILE A 23 -26.74 -4.68 8.92
N GLU A 24 -25.83 -5.09 8.03
CA GLU A 24 -26.18 -5.84 6.81
C GLU A 24 -26.84 -7.18 7.12
N ALA A 25 -26.41 -7.85 8.18
CA ALA A 25 -27.04 -9.06 8.70
C ALA A 25 -28.36 -8.81 9.47
N GLY A 26 -28.85 -7.57 9.54
CA GLY A 26 -30.09 -7.19 10.21
C GLY A 26 -30.10 -7.37 11.73
N ARG A 27 -28.92 -7.54 12.34
CA ARG A 27 -28.74 -7.73 13.79
C ARG A 27 -28.78 -6.40 14.55
N VAL A 28 -28.27 -5.34 13.92
CA VAL A 28 -28.40 -3.97 14.41
C VAL A 28 -29.58 -3.29 13.71
N ARG A 29 -30.49 -2.71 14.50
CA ARG A 29 -31.71 -2.05 14.02
C ARG A 29 -31.86 -0.65 14.61
N PRO A 30 -32.55 0.28 13.92
CA PRO A 30 -32.88 1.58 14.48
C PRO A 30 -33.60 1.44 15.84
N GLY A 31 -33.26 2.32 16.78
CA GLY A 31 -33.77 2.34 18.16
C GLY A 31 -32.94 1.54 19.17
N GLN A 32 -32.02 0.67 18.74
CA GLN A 32 -31.19 -0.13 19.65
C GLN A 32 -30.06 0.69 20.28
N ASN A 33 -29.71 0.36 21.52
CA ASN A 33 -28.53 0.91 22.17
C ASN A 33 -27.30 0.07 21.78
N ILE A 34 -26.24 0.73 21.34
CA ILE A 34 -24.97 0.11 20.96
C ILE A 34 -23.87 0.71 21.80
N VAL A 35 -22.99 -0.14 22.31
CA VAL A 35 -21.78 0.28 23.02
C VAL A 35 -20.58 -0.10 22.17
N PHE A 36 -19.75 0.90 21.86
CA PHE A 36 -18.45 0.69 21.24
C PHE A 36 -17.37 0.77 22.32
N VAL A 37 -16.40 -0.13 22.26
CA VAL A 37 -15.22 -0.13 23.13
C VAL A 37 -14.00 -0.38 22.26
N GLY A 38 -13.04 0.54 22.33
CA GLY A 38 -11.78 0.46 21.59
C GLY A 38 -10.58 0.53 22.51
N PHE A 39 -9.53 -0.22 22.14
CA PHE A 39 -8.25 -0.25 22.83
C PHE A 39 -7.14 0.11 21.83
N GLY A 40 -6.17 0.91 22.29
CA GLY A 40 -5.02 1.34 21.53
C GLY A 40 -3.70 1.02 22.23
N ALA A 41 -2.59 1.32 21.56
CA ALA A 41 -1.27 1.21 22.16
C ALA A 41 -1.15 2.11 23.40
N GLY A 42 -0.25 1.74 24.32
CA GLY A 42 -0.02 2.52 25.54
C GLY A 42 -1.19 2.49 26.53
N LEU A 43 -1.92 1.37 26.62
CA LEU A 43 -3.02 1.15 27.58
C LEU A 43 -4.19 2.16 27.45
N THR A 44 -4.26 2.87 26.32
CA THR A 44 -5.33 3.84 26.07
C THR A 44 -6.59 3.11 25.62
N TRP A 45 -7.73 3.46 26.19
CA TRP A 45 -9.02 2.91 25.82
C TRP A 45 -10.09 3.99 25.84
N ALA A 46 -11.15 3.77 25.06
CA ALA A 46 -12.31 4.63 25.03
C ALA A 46 -13.57 3.80 24.79
N ALA A 47 -14.69 4.25 25.36
CA ALA A 47 -15.99 3.68 25.14
C ALA A 47 -17.02 4.75 24.83
N THR A 48 -18.05 4.38 24.08
CA THR A 48 -19.16 5.27 23.73
C THR A 48 -20.43 4.46 23.60
N ALA A 49 -21.48 4.91 24.27
CA ALA A 49 -22.82 4.37 24.13
C ALA A 49 -23.64 5.30 23.24
N ILE A 50 -24.28 4.76 22.21
CA ILE A 50 -25.18 5.50 21.33
C ILE A 50 -26.51 4.81 21.19
N LYS A 51 -27.55 5.60 20.94
CA LYS A 51 -28.80 5.08 20.39
C LYS A 51 -28.69 5.07 18.87
N TRP A 52 -28.77 3.89 18.27
CA TRP A 52 -28.64 3.72 16.83
C TRP A 52 -29.90 4.24 16.14
N CYS A 53 -29.82 5.37 15.44
CA CYS A 53 -30.99 5.99 14.79
C CYS A 53 -30.98 5.87 13.25
N ALA A 54 -29.92 5.31 12.65
CA ALA A 54 -29.75 5.38 11.21
C ALA A 54 -30.42 4.19 10.47
N PRO A 55 -31.37 4.45 9.55
CA PRO A 55 -31.69 3.49 8.50
C PRO A 55 -30.54 3.50 7.49
N VAL A 56 -29.79 2.40 7.36
CA VAL A 56 -28.77 2.29 6.30
C VAL A 56 -29.48 1.98 4.99
N LYS A 57 -29.97 3.02 4.33
CA LYS A 57 -30.40 2.95 2.93
C LYS A 57 -29.16 3.21 2.08
N LYS A 58 -28.51 2.15 1.57
CA LYS A 58 -27.45 2.32 0.57
C LYS A 58 -28.07 3.04 -0.64
N PRO A 59 -27.60 4.25 -1.04
CA PRO A 59 -28.09 4.83 -2.27
C PRO A 59 -27.71 3.90 -3.43
N PRO A 60 -28.56 3.74 -4.46
CA PRO A 60 -28.17 2.99 -5.64
C PRO A 60 -27.00 3.75 -6.31
N TYR A 61 -25.79 3.21 -6.20
CA TYR A 61 -24.63 3.74 -6.92
C TYR A 61 -24.76 3.30 -8.40
N PRO A 62 -24.63 4.23 -9.35
CA PRO A 62 -24.51 3.83 -10.75
C PRO A 62 -23.23 3.02 -10.97
N TRP A 63 -23.24 2.14 -11.97
CA TRP A 63 -22.11 1.25 -12.27
C TRP A 63 -20.79 2.01 -12.50
N TRP A 64 -20.85 3.25 -13.00
CA TRP A 64 -19.67 4.08 -13.20
C TRP A 64 -18.98 4.46 -11.87
N THR A 65 -19.70 4.53 -10.72
CA THR A 65 -19.08 4.96 -9.44
C THR A 65 -18.14 3.89 -8.96
N VAL A 66 -18.63 2.65 -9.05
CA VAL A 66 -17.91 1.44 -8.69
C VAL A 66 -16.72 1.28 -9.63
N ALA A 67 -16.95 1.43 -10.94
CA ALA A 67 -15.89 1.36 -11.95
C ALA A 67 -14.78 2.42 -11.73
N GLN A 68 -15.14 3.66 -11.34
CA GLN A 68 -14.16 4.71 -11.06
C GLN A 68 -13.31 4.41 -9.81
N GLN A 69 -13.91 3.87 -8.74
CA GLN A 69 -13.17 3.48 -7.53
C GLN A 69 -12.19 2.33 -7.80
N GLU A 70 -12.64 1.31 -8.54
CA GLU A 70 -11.79 0.18 -8.94
C GLU A 70 -10.65 0.64 -9.85
N ALA A 71 -10.94 1.49 -10.84
CA ALA A 71 -9.93 2.07 -11.72
C ALA A 71 -8.89 2.88 -10.93
N GLY A 72 -9.30 3.64 -9.92
CA GLY A 72 -8.40 4.39 -9.05
C GLY A 72 -7.40 3.50 -8.32
N LEU A 73 -7.83 2.35 -7.80
CA LEU A 73 -6.96 1.37 -7.14
C LEU A 73 -5.98 0.71 -8.14
N GLN A 74 -6.47 0.35 -9.33
CA GLN A 74 -5.63 -0.21 -10.38
C GLN A 74 -4.55 0.78 -10.85
N LEU A 75 -4.93 2.04 -11.05
CA LEU A 75 -4.00 3.11 -11.40
C LEU A 75 -2.99 3.39 -10.26
N ALA A 76 -3.42 3.34 -9.00
CA ALA A 76 -2.52 3.47 -7.86
C ALA A 76 -1.49 2.33 -7.81
N GLY A 77 -1.93 1.10 -8.06
CA GLY A 77 -1.08 -0.09 -8.21
C GLY A 77 -0.07 0.09 -9.34
N ALA A 78 -0.55 0.45 -10.54
CA ALA A 78 0.29 0.69 -11.72
C ALA A 78 1.31 1.80 -11.48
N ARG A 79 0.92 2.92 -10.85
CA ARG A 79 1.82 4.02 -10.49
C ARG A 79 2.92 3.57 -9.53
N SER A 80 2.58 2.71 -8.57
CA SER A 80 3.55 2.19 -7.61
C SER A 80 4.57 1.26 -8.27
N SER A 81 4.12 0.39 -9.18
CA SER A 81 4.95 -0.52 -9.96
C SER A 81 5.84 0.23 -10.94
N TRP A 82 5.30 1.24 -11.64
CA TRP A 82 6.07 2.14 -12.50
C TRP A 82 7.17 2.87 -11.72
N ARG A 83 6.83 3.46 -10.57
CA ARG A 83 7.82 4.12 -9.71
C ARG A 83 8.92 3.17 -9.23
N ARG A 84 8.61 1.90 -8.95
CA ARG A 84 9.61 0.88 -8.60
C ARG A 84 10.49 0.51 -9.80
N ALA A 85 9.90 0.33 -10.97
CA ALA A 85 10.63 0.04 -12.21
C ALA A 85 11.56 1.20 -12.60
N ALA A 86 11.06 2.44 -12.58
CA ALA A 86 11.84 3.63 -12.83
C ALA A 86 13.03 3.78 -11.86
N ARG A 87 12.84 3.48 -10.56
CA ARG A 87 13.94 3.46 -9.59
C ARG A 87 14.99 2.40 -9.91
N ARG A 88 14.57 1.20 -10.35
CA ARG A 88 15.51 0.13 -10.75
C ARG A 88 16.31 0.52 -11.99
N VAL A 89 15.65 1.10 -12.99
CA VAL A 89 16.30 1.60 -14.20
C VAL A 89 17.28 2.71 -13.84
N TYR A 90 16.84 3.72 -13.08
CA TYR A 90 17.68 4.83 -12.64
C TYR A 90 18.88 4.37 -11.82
N ALA A 91 18.70 3.43 -10.87
CA ALA A 91 19.82 2.85 -10.12
C ALA A 91 20.80 2.09 -11.03
N GLY A 92 20.31 1.43 -12.08
CA GLY A 92 21.15 0.71 -13.05
C GLY A 92 21.89 1.61 -14.04
N THR A 93 21.31 2.78 -14.39
CA THR A 93 21.88 3.70 -15.39
C THR A 93 22.60 4.91 -14.80
N PHE A 94 22.17 5.41 -13.64
CA PHE A 94 22.66 6.62 -12.97
C PHE A 94 23.03 6.39 -11.49
N GLY A 95 23.09 5.14 -11.02
CA GLY A 95 23.61 4.81 -9.69
C GLY A 95 25.11 5.14 -9.52
N PRO A 96 25.64 5.07 -8.29
CA PRO A 96 27.04 5.38 -7.98
C PRO A 96 27.99 4.53 -8.84
N ALA A 97 29.09 5.15 -9.29
CA ALA A 97 29.98 4.58 -10.30
C ALA A 97 30.70 3.31 -9.83
N GLU A 98 30.89 3.15 -8.52
CA GLU A 98 31.52 1.97 -7.90
C GLU A 98 30.58 0.77 -7.69
N ALA A 99 29.29 0.89 -8.03
CA ALA A 99 28.35 -0.23 -7.98
C ALA A 99 28.45 -1.10 -9.26
N PRO A 100 28.05 -2.40 -9.25
CA PRO A 100 28.08 -3.32 -10.40
C PRO A 100 26.97 -3.00 -11.45
N THR A 101 26.87 -1.73 -11.81
CA THR A 101 25.91 -1.14 -12.75
C THR A 101 26.46 -1.15 -14.17
N PHE A 102 25.62 -0.82 -15.16
CA PHE A 102 26.06 -0.72 -16.56
C PHE A 102 27.19 0.30 -16.72
N ARG A 103 27.06 1.47 -16.06
CA ARG A 103 28.11 2.51 -16.07
C ARG A 103 29.42 2.04 -15.42
N GLY A 104 29.33 1.32 -14.30
CA GLY A 104 30.52 0.76 -13.63
C GLY A 104 31.27 -0.22 -14.55
N ARG A 105 30.55 -1.12 -15.23
CA ARG A 105 31.14 -2.06 -16.20
C ARG A 105 31.77 -1.35 -17.40
N LEU A 106 31.09 -0.33 -17.94
CA LEU A 106 31.61 0.43 -19.07
C LEU A 106 32.93 1.13 -18.70
N ARG A 107 33.01 1.71 -17.49
CA ARG A 107 34.21 2.41 -17.02
C ARG A 107 35.36 1.45 -16.76
N ALA A 108 35.10 0.32 -16.11
CA ALA A 108 36.10 -0.74 -15.93
C ALA A 108 36.67 -1.24 -17.27
N SER A 109 35.84 -1.37 -18.32
CA SER A 109 36.31 -1.74 -19.66
C SER A 109 37.17 -0.66 -20.32
N ILE A 110 36.87 0.63 -20.09
CA ILE A 110 37.66 1.75 -20.62
C ILE A 110 39.01 1.83 -19.90
N ASP A 111 39.01 1.67 -18.58
CA ASP A 111 40.24 1.73 -17.77
C ASP A 111 41.16 0.54 -18.11
N ALA A 112 40.62 -0.68 -18.26
CA ALA A 112 41.39 -1.83 -18.74
C ALA A 112 41.97 -1.61 -20.16
N GLY A 113 41.19 -0.99 -21.06
CA GLY A 113 41.67 -0.62 -22.39
C GLY A 113 42.81 0.42 -22.36
N ARG A 114 42.76 1.38 -21.43
CA ARG A 114 43.80 2.40 -21.25
C ARG A 114 45.11 1.77 -20.77
N GLU A 115 45.06 0.90 -19.77
CA GLU A 115 46.24 0.21 -19.24
C GLU A 115 46.93 -0.63 -20.32
N THR A 116 46.17 -1.32 -21.18
CA THR A 116 46.75 -2.09 -22.29
C THR A 116 47.45 -1.23 -23.35
N TRP A 117 46.93 -0.03 -23.61
CA TRP A 117 47.52 0.94 -24.53
C TRP A 117 48.79 1.58 -23.97
N GLU A 118 48.79 1.92 -22.68
CA GLU A 118 49.98 2.46 -21.98
C GLU A 118 51.10 1.41 -21.91
N SER A 119 50.78 0.14 -21.61
CA SER A 119 51.76 -0.95 -21.61
C SER A 119 52.37 -1.24 -22.99
N HIS A 120 51.70 -0.91 -24.09
CA HIS A 120 52.27 -1.03 -25.44
C HIS A 120 53.19 0.15 -25.77
N LYS A 121 52.94 1.33 -25.19
CA LYS A 121 53.71 2.55 -25.45
C LYS A 121 55.08 2.57 -24.76
N ASP A 122 55.21 1.88 -23.62
CA ASP A 122 56.46 1.76 -22.86
C ASP A 122 57.41 0.66 -23.38
N LYS A 123 57.03 -0.07 -24.45
CA LYS A 123 57.83 -1.16 -25.05
C LYS A 123 58.56 -0.76 -26.34
N ASP A 124 58.36 0.46 -26.82
CA ASP A 124 59.07 1.08 -27.96
C ASP A 124 60.11 2.11 -27.44
#